data_AF-A0A6M8B7U6-F1
#
_entry.id   AF-A0A6M8B7U6-F1
#
_cell.length_a   1.000
_cell.length_b   1.000
_cell.length_c   1.000
_cell.angle_alpha   90.00
_cell.angle_beta   90.00
_cell.angle_gamma   90.00
#
_symmetry.space_group_name_H-M   'P 1'
#
loop_
_entity.id
_entity.type
_entity.pdbx_description
1 polymer ?
#
loop_
_entity_poly.entity_id
_entity_poly.type
_entity_poly.pdbx_seq_one_letter_code
_entity_poly.pdbx_strand_id
1 'polypeptide(L)'
;MPRNKRKPLYSRVYDHGFHDAVYIVPGRSPHLYYRYLCNGGRHVAYSLHIPGGNTNSPIATGRAIEVCRWMRRGESPTAIAALINTWSNAPA
;
A
#
# COMPACT_ATOMS: atom_id res chain seq x y z
N MET A 1 19.64 17.63 -5.74
CA MET A 1 18.20 17.81 -5.40
C MET A 1 17.83 16.80 -4.33
N PRO A 2 17.30 17.21 -3.16
CA PRO A 2 16.92 16.25 -2.14
C PRO A 2 15.77 15.39 -2.68
N ARG A 3 15.98 14.07 -2.78
CA ARG A 3 14.94 13.11 -3.14
C ARG A 3 13.82 13.30 -2.13
N ASN A 4 12.71 13.90 -2.58
CA ASN A 4 11.53 14.14 -1.77
C ASN A 4 11.05 12.75 -1.28
N LYS A 5 11.44 12.37 -0.07
CA LYS A 5 11.09 11.10 0.55
C LYS A 5 9.59 11.15 0.73
N ARG A 6 8.84 10.58 -0.21
CA ARG A 6 7.38 10.51 -0.14
C ARG A 6 7.03 9.82 1.17
N LYS A 7 6.53 10.60 2.13
CA LYS A 7 6.11 10.07 3.43
C LYS A 7 4.99 9.06 3.16
N PRO A 8 5.06 7.85 3.73
CA PRO A 8 3.95 6.92 3.65
C PRO A 8 2.74 7.47 4.41
N LEU A 9 1.52 7.09 4.01
CA LEU A 9 0.31 7.35 4.80
C LEU A 9 0.40 6.66 6.16
N TYR A 10 0.94 5.45 6.15
CA TYR A 10 1.21 4.66 7.32
C TYR A 10 2.38 3.72 7.01
N SER A 11 3.24 3.51 7.99
CA SER A 11 4.34 2.56 7.92
C SER A 11 4.47 1.84 9.24
N ARG A 12 4.83 0.57 9.19
CA ARG A 12 5.17 -0.24 10.35
C ARG A 12 6.49 -0.96 10.08
N VAL A 13 7.35 -0.96 11.10
CA VAL A 13 8.59 -1.73 11.14
C VAL A 13 8.33 -2.92 12.05
N TYR A 14 8.73 -4.10 11.60
CA TYR A 14 8.70 -5.31 12.40
C TYR A 14 10.08 -5.56 12.99
N ASP A 15 10.13 -6.37 14.03
CA ASP A 15 11.38 -6.94 14.51
C ASP A 15 12.07 -7.70 13.37
N HIS A 16 13.41 -7.65 13.32
CA HIS A 16 14.25 -8.23 12.27
C HIS A 16 14.29 -7.48 10.92
N GLY A 17 13.87 -6.22 10.86
CA GLY A 17 14.14 -5.36 9.71
C GLY A 17 13.18 -5.55 8.52
N PHE A 18 12.03 -6.18 8.78
CA PHE A 18 10.89 -6.09 7.87
C PHE A 18 10.21 -4.73 8.04
N HIS A 19 9.70 -4.17 6.94
CA HIS A 19 9.00 -2.91 6.94
C HIS A 19 7.89 -2.93 5.89
N ASP A 20 6.69 -2.58 6.30
CA ASP A 20 5.58 -2.34 5.37
C ASP A 20 5.02 -0.93 5.46
N ALA A 21 4.48 -0.44 4.35
CA ALA A 21 3.99 0.92 4.23
C ALA A 21 2.99 1.09 3.09
N VAL A 22 2.10 2.08 3.24
CA VAL A 22 1.21 2.54 2.17
C VAL A 22 1.71 3.88 1.64
N TYR A 23 1.96 3.96 0.34
CA TYR A 23 2.45 5.16 -0.33
C TYR A 23 1.43 5.73 -1.31
N ILE A 24 1.53 7.03 -1.55
CA ILE A 24 0.98 7.67 -2.74
C ILE A 24 2.05 7.67 -3.82
N VAL A 25 1.76 7.06 -4.96
CA VAL A 25 2.68 6.95 -6.10
C VAL A 25 2.04 7.52 -7.38
N PRO A 26 2.80 8.20 -8.25
CA PRO A 26 2.33 8.63 -9.55
C PRO A 26 2.13 7.42 -10.46
N GLY A 27 1.05 7.43 -11.24
CA GLY A 27 0.88 6.52 -12.37
C GLY A 27 1.33 7.14 -13.68
N ARG A 28 0.87 6.59 -14.81
CA ARG A 28 1.10 7.14 -16.15
C ARG A 28 0.15 8.31 -16.38
N SER A 29 0.61 9.55 -16.13
CA SER A 29 -0.12 10.82 -16.35
C SER A 29 -1.31 11.06 -15.39
N PRO A 30 -1.62 12.31 -15.04
CA PRO A 30 -1.32 13.02 -13.77
C PRO A 30 -1.89 12.38 -12.48
N HIS A 31 -2.47 11.19 -12.55
CA HIS A 31 -3.15 10.53 -11.45
C HIS A 31 -2.16 9.93 -10.45
N LEU A 32 -2.46 10.15 -9.17
CA LEU A 32 -1.81 9.54 -8.03
C LEU A 32 -2.61 8.31 -7.60
N TYR A 33 -1.94 7.29 -7.09
CA TYR A 33 -2.56 6.03 -6.67
C TYR A 33 -1.97 5.57 -5.34
N TYR A 34 -2.76 4.79 -4.59
CA TYR A 34 -2.26 4.14 -3.40
C TYR A 34 -1.52 2.83 -3.75
N ARG A 35 -0.42 2.58 -3.05
CA ARG A 35 0.39 1.36 -3.20
C ARG A 35 0.81 0.83 -1.83
N TYR A 36 0.56 -0.45 -1.59
CA TYR A 36 1.12 -1.18 -0.45
C TYR A 36 2.49 -1.73 -0.82
N LEU A 37 3.47 -1.52 0.05
CA LEU A 37 4.84 -2.02 -0.09
C LEU A 37 5.20 -2.77 1.18
N CYS A 38 5.79 -3.96 1.06
CA CYS A 38 6.40 -4.69 2.16
C CYS A 38 7.79 -5.16 1.73
N ASN A 39 8.79 -4.87 2.55
CA ASN A 39 10.19 -5.23 2.32
C ASN A 39 10.71 -6.07 3.50
N GLY A 40 11.60 -7.01 3.21
CA GLY A 40 12.44 -7.70 4.19
C GLY A 40 13.89 -7.34 3.93
N GLY A 41 14.48 -6.46 4.75
CA GLY A 41 15.83 -5.95 4.53
C GLY A 41 15.97 -5.27 3.16
N ARG A 42 16.79 -5.85 2.27
CA ARG A 42 17.02 -5.34 0.90
C ARG A 42 16.05 -5.89 -0.15
N HIS A 43 15.19 -6.84 0.21
CA HIS A 43 14.29 -7.50 -0.71
C HIS A 43 12.87 -6.94 -0.62
N VAL A 44 12.25 -6.64 -1.77
CA VAL A 44 10.84 -6.22 -1.84
C VAL A 44 9.99 -7.49 -1.91
N ALA A 45 9.25 -7.79 -0.84
CA ALA A 45 8.37 -8.95 -0.78
C ALA A 45 7.02 -8.67 -1.48
N TYR A 46 6.43 -7.51 -1.24
CA TYR A 46 5.17 -7.09 -1.86
C TYR A 46 5.26 -5.65 -2.36
N SER A 47 4.71 -5.40 -3.55
CA SER A 47 4.60 -4.08 -4.15
C SER A 47 3.30 -4.04 -4.96
N LEU A 48 2.19 -3.75 -4.28
CA LEU A 48 0.83 -3.94 -4.79
C LEU A 48 0.10 -2.61 -4.95
N HIS A 49 -0.52 -2.39 -6.11
CA HIS A 49 -1.46 -1.30 -6.30
C HIS A 49 -2.74 -1.58 -5.52
N ILE A 50 -3.25 -0.59 -4.79
CA ILE A 50 -4.56 -0.68 -4.14
C ILE A 50 -5.64 -0.26 -5.16
N PRO A 51 -6.49 -1.18 -5.66
CA PRO A 51 -7.43 -0.89 -6.74
C PRO A 51 -8.56 0.05 -6.29
N GLY A 52 -9.28 0.64 -7.25
CA GLY A 52 -10.41 1.53 -6.99
C GLY A 52 -10.27 2.93 -7.61
N GLY A 53 -9.27 3.12 -8.49
CA GLY A 53 -9.00 4.40 -9.14
C GLY A 53 -7.84 5.16 -8.49
N ASN A 54 -7.84 6.48 -8.67
CA ASN A 54 -6.79 7.37 -8.16
C ASN A 54 -7.07 7.87 -6.73
N THR A 55 -6.18 8.66 -6.14
CA THR A 55 -6.33 9.20 -4.77
C THR A 55 -7.53 10.11 -4.55
N ASN A 56 -8.19 10.59 -5.60
CA ASN A 56 -9.43 11.37 -5.48
C ASN A 56 -10.67 10.46 -5.42
N SER A 57 -10.53 9.16 -5.71
CA SER A 57 -11.61 8.18 -5.60
C SER A 57 -11.89 7.85 -4.13
N PRO A 58 -13.15 8.02 -3.65
CA PRO A 58 -13.54 7.59 -2.31
C PRO A 58 -13.31 6.09 -2.09
N ILE A 59 -13.46 5.27 -3.13
CA ILE A 59 -13.22 3.81 -3.06
C ILE A 59 -11.73 3.54 -2.81
N ALA A 60 -10.84 4.18 -3.57
CA ALA A 60 -9.40 3.99 -3.40
C ALA A 60 -8.93 4.46 -2.02
N THR A 61 -9.44 5.61 -1.56
CA THR A 61 -9.14 6.15 -0.22
C THR A 61 -9.66 5.23 0.88
N GLY A 62 -10.89 4.72 0.76
CA GLY A 62 -11.46 3.77 1.71
C GLY A 62 -10.63 2.49 1.84
N ARG A 63 -10.24 1.91 0.70
CA ARG A 63 -9.38 0.71 0.66
C ARG A 63 -7.97 0.97 1.23
N ALA A 64 -7.38 2.14 0.96
CA ALA A 64 -6.10 2.51 1.55
C ALA A 64 -6.18 2.64 3.09
N ILE A 65 -7.25 3.26 3.59
CA ILE A 65 -7.53 3.34 5.04
C ILE A 65 -7.70 1.94 5.64
N GLU A 66 -8.37 1.04 4.93
CA GLU A 66 -8.55 -0.34 5.36
C GLU A 66 -7.22 -1.09 5.45
N VAL A 67 -6.36 -1.00 4.44
CA VAL A 67 -5.00 -1.56 4.50
C VAL A 67 -4.23 -1.00 5.72
N CYS A 68 -4.28 0.32 5.95
CA CYS A 68 -3.66 0.93 7.13
C CYS A 68 -4.27 0.42 8.47
N ARG A 69 -5.56 0.06 8.51
CA ARG A 69 -6.19 -0.54 9.69
C ARG A 69 -5.69 -1.97 9.91
N TRP A 70 -5.55 -2.77 8.86
CA TRP A 70 -4.99 -4.13 8.96
C TRP A 70 -3.55 -4.10 9.45
N MET A 71 -2.71 -3.22 8.89
CA MET A 71 -1.35 -3.03 9.36
C MET A 71 -1.30 -2.64 10.85
N ARG A 72 -2.17 -1.71 11.30
CA ARG A 72 -2.26 -1.32 12.72
C ARG A 72 -2.69 -2.47 13.64
N ARG A 73 -3.49 -3.41 13.16
CA ARG A 73 -3.99 -4.55 13.94
C ARG A 73 -2.96 -5.64 14.14
N GLY A 74 -1.83 -5.60 13.45
CA GLY A 74 -0.86 -6.69 13.53
C GLY A 74 -0.83 -7.59 12.30
N GLU A 75 -1.77 -7.45 11.36
CA GLU A 75 -1.98 -8.43 10.29
C GLU A 75 -0.73 -8.69 9.45
N SER A 76 -0.54 -9.93 9.03
CA SER A 76 0.63 -10.31 8.23
C SER A 76 0.62 -9.68 6.83
N PRO A 77 1.79 -9.40 6.22
CA PRO A 77 1.87 -8.90 4.86
C PRO A 77 1.13 -9.78 3.83
N THR A 78 1.17 -11.10 4.03
CA THR A 78 0.47 -12.07 3.17
C THR A 78 -1.06 -11.91 3.26
N ALA A 79 -1.60 -11.69 4.46
CA ALA A 79 -3.04 -11.46 4.66
C ALA A 79 -3.48 -10.13 4.02
N ILE A 80 -2.67 -9.08 4.16
CA ILE A 80 -2.90 -7.79 3.51
C ILE A 80 -2.84 -7.92 1.98
N ALA A 81 -1.89 -8.68 1.44
CA ALA A 81 -1.80 -8.94 0.01
C ALA A 81 -3.04 -9.69 -0.52
N ALA A 82 -3.51 -10.70 0.23
CA ALA A 82 -4.72 -11.44 -0.10
C ALA A 82 -5.95 -10.50 -0.13
N LEU A 83 -6.10 -9.64 0.88
CA LEU A 83 -7.14 -8.60 0.93
C LEU A 83 -7.11 -7.73 -0.33
N ILE A 84 -5.95 -7.17 -0.68
CA ILE A 84 -5.80 -6.30 -1.85
C ILE A 84 -6.20 -7.05 -3.13
N ASN A 85 -5.82 -8.32 -3.26
CA ASN A 85 -6.17 -9.14 -4.43
C ASN A 85 -7.67 -9.42 -4.54
N THR A 86 -8.43 -9.45 -3.43
CA THR A 86 -9.90 -9.58 -3.50
C THR A 86 -10.55 -8.41 -4.24
N TRP A 87 -9.94 -7.24 -4.21
CA TRP A 87 -10.42 -6.04 -4.89
C TRP A 87 -10.02 -5.96 -6.35
N SER A 88 -8.92 -6.62 -6.73
CA SER A 88 -8.46 -6.70 -8.13
C SER A 88 -9.29 -7.69 -8.95
N ASN A 89 -9.87 -8.69 -8.29
CA ASN A 89 -10.60 -9.79 -8.94
C ASN A 89 -12.14 -9.62 -8.89
N ALA A 90 -12.64 -8.50 -8.38
CA ALA A 90 -14.07 -8.22 -8.41
C ALA A 90 -14.49 -7.83 -9.85
N PRO A 91 -15.51 -8.49 -10.44
CA PRO A 91 -16.03 -8.08 -11.74
C PRO A 91 -16.57 -6.64 -11.65
N ALA A 92 -16.28 -5.86 -12.70
CA ALA A 92 -16.73 -4.48 -12.86
C ALA A 92 -18.26 -4.36 -12.91
#